data_AF-A0AA39PET5-F1
#
_entry.id   AF-A0AA39PET5-F1
#
_cell.length_a   1.000
_cell.length_b   1.000
_cell.length_c   1.000
_cell.angle_alpha   90.00
_cell.angle_beta   90.00
_cell.angle_gamma   90.00
#
_symmetry.space_group_name_H-M   'P 1'
#
loop_
_entity.id
_entity.type
_entity.pdbx_description
1 polymer ?
#
loop_
_entity_poly.entity_id
_entity_poly.type
_entity_poly.pdbx_seq_one_letter_code
_entity_poly.pdbx_strand_id
1 'polypeptide(L)'
;MADSMAIHVQVAAMQSYWLELVAGLDYMERYQPVMNGQTEQDNSSDSSYLMGTFTINLDVAEQHIRAGIPVYLVRPIDQFNNQVIIEAKMPVDPPLNTSLPSPPFPVVFKGDPSHPQKFHAIHRFMHIFHTFWNQFNFTTVSQLSAVQAESTPVASSSSASIPSGLPVRNKRGKARVPGPLANGQASQKKKPCKTLKMSNQQRDKFMNLAGTYAPSPIPAWADANAKIDKMSKRSQEREERDRLTQRQHDKEGGGTSYEKGYVFPDPGLLVYTSAIRQSSFFRQWEYCRDALIYRITSSSSNAKPLQPQLWCELLAMALKSKNAKSTRVHDLMAHALGSALEAPGSNTTTPIQALVLDIDQPVDVERGRYIVWELCELNFRQELLSLDTHLTHPDLSTKREDTINFRLGCQEQIMNLFSEGSLVPSTSTSTNHLALGTWPERFEALKLFRDMMRAWDIPLSLEAKGQLGPLGSEASLKTEAALVVHYVQTFFDVFGQPPVLPYL
;
A
#
# COMPACT_ATOMS: atom_id res chain seq x y z
N MET A 1 -8.60 -6.25 15.12
CA MET A 1 -9.50 -5.08 15.38
C MET A 1 -9.50 -4.03 14.27
N ALA A 2 -8.33 -3.65 13.71
CA ALA A 2 -8.27 -2.60 12.68
C ALA A 2 -8.94 -2.96 11.33
N ASP A 3 -8.96 -4.24 10.96
CA ASP A 3 -9.53 -4.68 9.68
C ASP A 3 -11.06 -4.73 9.66
N SER A 4 -11.65 -5.16 10.79
CA SER A 4 -13.10 -5.04 11.00
C SER A 4 -13.54 -3.59 10.83
N MET A 5 -12.78 -2.64 11.38
CA MET A 5 -13.10 -1.22 11.25
C MET A 5 -13.05 -0.74 9.79
N ALA A 6 -12.04 -1.11 9.00
CA ALA A 6 -11.96 -0.73 7.58
C ALA A 6 -13.18 -1.24 6.80
N ILE A 7 -13.57 -2.50 7.01
CA ILE A 7 -14.77 -3.09 6.39
C ILE A 7 -16.03 -2.35 6.85
N HIS A 8 -16.20 -2.10 8.16
CA HIS A 8 -17.38 -1.37 8.67
C HIS A 8 -17.45 0.06 8.10
N VAL A 9 -16.32 0.75 7.97
CA VAL A 9 -16.26 2.09 7.38
C VAL A 9 -16.58 2.04 5.90
N GLN A 10 -16.04 1.09 5.13
CA GLN A 10 -16.36 0.94 3.71
C GLN A 10 -17.84 0.59 3.48
N VAL A 11 -18.40 -0.33 4.28
CA VAL A 11 -19.83 -0.67 4.22
C VAL A 11 -20.70 0.53 4.57
N ALA A 12 -20.37 1.24 5.66
CA ALA A 12 -21.10 2.45 6.05
C ALA A 12 -20.98 3.55 5.00
N ALA A 13 -19.80 3.72 4.39
CA ALA A 13 -19.59 4.67 3.29
C ALA A 13 -20.43 4.30 2.06
N MET A 14 -20.43 3.03 1.67
CA MET A 14 -21.26 2.53 0.56
C MET A 14 -22.75 2.75 0.83
N GLN A 15 -23.21 2.47 2.06
CA GLN A 15 -24.58 2.73 2.49
C GLN A 15 -24.91 4.23 2.43
N SER A 16 -23.99 5.10 2.89
CA SER A 16 -24.15 6.56 2.81
C SER A 16 -24.28 7.01 1.36
N TYR A 17 -23.36 6.60 0.48
CA TYR A 17 -23.39 6.94 -0.94
C TYR A 17 -24.66 6.45 -1.63
N TRP A 18 -25.11 5.25 -1.31
CA TRP A 18 -26.36 4.71 -1.83
C TRP A 18 -27.56 5.56 -1.39
N LEU A 19 -27.66 5.90 -0.11
CA LEU A 19 -28.75 6.72 0.42
C LEU A 19 -28.71 8.15 -0.13
N GLU A 20 -27.52 8.75 -0.29
CA GLU A 20 -27.35 10.06 -0.93
C GLU A 20 -27.79 10.04 -2.39
N LEU A 21 -27.42 9.00 -3.14
CA LEU A 21 -27.84 8.82 -4.53
C LEU A 21 -29.36 8.66 -4.64
N VAL A 22 -29.95 7.79 -3.82
CA VAL A 22 -31.40 7.59 -3.77
C VAL A 22 -32.12 8.89 -3.41
N ALA A 23 -31.64 9.60 -2.39
CA ALA A 23 -32.21 10.90 -2.01
C ALA A 23 -32.09 11.94 -3.13
N GLY A 24 -30.96 11.96 -3.85
CA GLY A 24 -30.75 12.84 -4.99
C GLY A 24 -31.69 12.52 -6.16
N LEU A 25 -31.87 11.24 -6.48
CA LEU A 25 -32.81 10.79 -7.52
C LEU A 25 -34.25 11.11 -7.13
N ASP A 26 -34.67 10.79 -5.90
CA ASP A 26 -36.01 11.12 -5.40
C ASP A 26 -36.24 12.64 -5.40
N TYR A 27 -35.23 13.43 -5.03
CA TYR A 27 -35.30 14.89 -5.12
C TYR A 27 -35.54 15.36 -6.56
N MET A 28 -34.74 14.90 -7.53
CA MET A 28 -34.86 15.34 -8.93
C MET A 28 -36.14 14.85 -9.61
N GLU A 29 -36.55 13.60 -9.36
CA GLU A 29 -37.62 12.95 -10.09
C GLU A 29 -39.01 13.19 -9.46
N ARG A 30 -39.08 13.28 -8.12
CA ARG A 30 -40.36 13.38 -7.41
C ARG A 30 -40.61 14.76 -6.82
N TYR A 31 -39.64 15.29 -6.08
CA TYR A 31 -39.90 16.47 -5.25
C TYR A 31 -39.67 17.79 -5.99
N GLN A 32 -38.56 17.93 -6.72
CA GLN A 32 -38.21 19.16 -7.42
C GLN A 32 -39.25 19.59 -8.47
N PRO A 33 -39.87 18.70 -9.28
CA PRO A 33 -40.93 19.09 -10.19
C PRO A 33 -42.15 19.68 -9.47
N VAL A 34 -42.51 19.12 -8.30
CA VAL A 34 -43.63 19.62 -7.47
C VAL A 34 -43.27 20.96 -6.83
N MET A 35 -42.05 21.11 -6.29
CA MET A 35 -41.55 22.38 -5.76
C MET A 35 -41.64 23.50 -6.80
N ASN A 36 -41.27 23.20 -8.04
CA ASN A 36 -41.28 24.12 -9.17
C ASN A 36 -42.67 24.34 -9.79
N GLY A 37 -43.70 23.65 -9.31
CA GLY A 37 -45.07 23.73 -9.84
C GLY A 37 -45.26 23.08 -11.22
N GLN A 38 -44.36 22.18 -11.62
CA GLN A 38 -44.43 21.44 -12.88
C GLN A 38 -45.36 20.21 -12.80
N THR A 39 -45.60 19.70 -11.60
CA THR A 39 -46.45 18.52 -11.36
C THR A 39 -47.20 18.70 -10.05
N GLU A 40 -48.39 18.11 -9.93
CA GLU A 40 -49.14 18.10 -8.68
C GLU A 40 -48.60 17.06 -7.71
N GLN A 41 -48.77 17.31 -6.41
CA GLN A 41 -48.33 16.41 -5.36
C GLN A 41 -49.21 15.16 -5.30
N ASP A 42 -48.60 13.97 -5.32
CA ASP A 42 -49.31 12.72 -5.08
C ASP A 42 -49.53 12.51 -3.57
N ASN A 43 -50.77 12.74 -3.13
CA ASN A 43 -51.19 12.60 -1.72
C ASN A 43 -51.19 11.14 -1.23
N SER A 44 -50.98 10.15 -2.10
CA SER A 44 -50.91 8.73 -1.73
C SER A 44 -49.50 8.25 -1.33
N SER A 45 -48.49 9.09 -1.52
CA SER A 45 -47.09 8.74 -1.22
C SER A 45 -46.81 8.72 0.28
N ASP A 46 -46.25 7.62 0.77
CA ASP A 46 -45.77 7.51 2.15
C ASP A 46 -44.57 8.45 2.36
N SER A 47 -44.70 9.41 3.27
CA SER A 47 -43.64 10.38 3.62
C SER A 47 -42.94 10.03 4.93
N SER A 48 -43.24 8.87 5.53
CA SER A 48 -42.72 8.46 6.84
C SER A 48 -41.19 8.29 6.89
N TYR A 49 -40.54 8.09 5.74
CA TYR A 49 -39.09 7.96 5.62
C TYR A 49 -38.35 9.29 5.48
N LEU A 50 -39.07 10.42 5.34
CA LEU A 50 -38.45 11.72 5.15
C LEU A 50 -38.08 12.34 6.51
N MET A 51 -36.78 12.64 6.68
CA MET A 51 -36.30 13.37 7.85
C MET A 51 -36.77 14.83 7.87
N GLY A 52 -37.13 15.39 6.71
CA GLY A 52 -37.55 16.78 6.57
C GLY A 52 -36.40 17.79 6.50
N THR A 53 -36.74 19.08 6.51
CA THR A 53 -35.78 20.18 6.44
C THR A 53 -35.92 21.13 7.62
N PHE A 54 -34.80 21.48 8.25
CA PHE A 54 -34.71 22.56 9.23
C PHE A 54 -34.22 23.81 8.50
N THR A 55 -35.04 24.87 8.50
CA THR A 55 -34.72 26.07 7.73
C THR A 55 -35.18 27.32 8.45
N ILE A 56 -34.45 28.41 8.26
CA ILE A 56 -34.89 29.77 8.60
C ILE A 56 -35.52 30.49 7.40
N ASN A 57 -35.33 29.95 6.19
CA ASN A 57 -35.77 30.53 4.93
C ASN A 57 -37.20 30.11 4.61
N LEU A 58 -38.10 31.10 4.46
CA LEU A 58 -39.51 30.91 4.16
C LEU A 58 -39.75 30.32 2.76
N ASP A 59 -38.93 30.68 1.78
CA ASP A 59 -39.08 30.16 0.41
C ASP A 59 -38.79 28.66 0.38
N VAL A 60 -37.72 28.24 1.09
CA VAL A 60 -37.38 26.82 1.25
C VAL A 60 -38.50 26.08 1.98
N ALA A 61 -39.05 26.68 3.03
CA ALA A 61 -40.16 26.11 3.77
C ALA A 61 -41.41 25.93 2.89
N GLU A 62 -41.80 26.96 2.12
CA GLU A 62 -42.95 26.89 1.22
C GLU A 62 -42.77 25.80 0.15
N GLN A 63 -41.60 25.75 -0.49
CA GLN A 63 -41.29 24.74 -1.49
C GLN A 63 -41.37 23.32 -0.93
N HIS A 64 -40.80 23.09 0.26
CA HIS A 64 -40.80 21.76 0.88
C HIS A 64 -42.19 21.36 1.38
N ILE A 65 -42.97 22.29 1.93
CA ILE A 65 -44.38 22.07 2.26
C ILE A 65 -45.16 21.66 1.00
N ARG A 66 -44.98 22.38 -0.11
CA ARG A 66 -45.62 22.08 -1.40
C ARG A 66 -45.25 20.69 -1.92
N ALA A 67 -44.03 20.24 -1.65
CA ALA A 67 -43.54 18.92 -2.05
C ALA A 67 -43.91 17.79 -1.07
N GLY A 68 -44.65 18.07 0.00
CA GLY A 68 -44.97 17.08 1.03
C GLY A 68 -43.81 16.66 1.92
N ILE A 69 -42.71 17.42 1.92
CA ILE A 69 -41.55 17.15 2.76
C ILE A 69 -41.77 17.83 4.13
N PRO A 70 -41.57 17.14 5.26
CA PRO A 70 -41.70 17.76 6.58
C PRO A 70 -40.78 18.99 6.73
N VAL A 71 -41.31 20.08 7.29
CA VAL A 71 -40.56 21.32 7.49
C VAL A 71 -40.57 21.71 8.96
N TYR A 72 -39.37 22.00 9.46
CA TYR A 72 -39.13 22.52 10.81
C TYR A 72 -38.58 23.95 10.67
N LEU A 73 -39.50 24.93 10.63
CA LEU A 73 -39.14 26.33 10.47
C LEU A 73 -38.55 26.87 11.79
N VAL A 74 -37.28 27.25 11.76
CA VAL A 74 -36.56 27.82 12.89
C VAL A 74 -36.71 29.34 12.84
N ARG A 75 -37.18 29.95 13.93
CA ARG A 75 -37.35 31.41 14.04
C ARG A 75 -36.87 31.94 15.39
N PRO A 76 -36.29 33.15 15.43
CA PRO A 76 -36.00 33.85 16.68
C PRO A 76 -37.26 34.02 17.54
N ILE A 77 -37.13 33.88 18.86
CA ILE A 77 -38.26 33.89 19.80
C ILE A 77 -38.98 35.25 19.85
N ASP A 78 -38.28 36.35 19.58
CA ASP A 78 -38.82 37.71 19.49
C ASP A 78 -39.76 37.90 18.29
N GLN A 79 -39.69 37.02 17.29
CA GLN A 79 -40.61 36.98 16.15
C GLN A 79 -41.88 36.16 16.45
N PHE A 80 -41.96 35.54 17.62
CA PHE A 80 -43.17 34.85 18.10
C PHE A 80 -44.06 35.78 18.93
N ASN A 81 -44.53 36.86 18.32
CA ASN A 81 -45.31 37.88 19.00
C ASN A 81 -46.83 37.70 18.89
N ASN A 82 -47.33 36.92 17.92
CA ASN A 82 -48.76 36.78 17.63
C ASN A 82 -49.22 35.34 17.26
N GLN A 83 -48.47 34.29 17.61
CA GLN A 83 -48.82 32.90 17.30
C GLN A 83 -49.43 32.19 18.52
N VAL A 84 -50.39 31.31 18.27
CA VAL A 84 -50.92 30.39 19.28
C VAL A 84 -49.94 29.24 19.45
N ILE A 85 -49.25 29.19 20.60
CA ILE A 85 -48.37 28.08 20.95
C ILE A 85 -49.24 26.94 21.48
N ILE A 86 -49.36 25.88 20.69
CA ILE A 86 -50.15 24.69 21.05
C ILE A 86 -49.43 23.87 22.13
N GLU A 87 -48.12 23.70 21.97
CA GLU A 87 -47.29 22.91 22.88
C GLU A 87 -45.85 23.42 22.83
N ALA A 88 -45.24 23.64 23.99
CA ALA A 88 -43.83 23.95 24.12
C ALA A 88 -43.11 22.72 24.66
N LYS A 89 -42.14 22.19 23.90
CA LYS A 89 -41.31 21.05 24.32
C LYS A 89 -39.89 21.51 24.58
N MET A 90 -39.31 21.02 25.67
CA MET A 90 -37.85 21.08 25.80
C MET A 90 -37.24 20.11 24.76
N PRO A 91 -36.16 20.52 24.06
CA PRO A 91 -35.38 19.60 23.26
C PRO A 91 -34.92 18.45 24.16
N VAL A 92 -35.09 17.21 23.68
CA VAL A 92 -34.40 16.08 24.27
C VAL A 92 -32.97 16.16 23.77
N ASP A 93 -32.05 16.55 24.65
CA ASP A 93 -30.63 16.49 24.32
C ASP A 93 -30.28 15.03 24.02
N PRO A 94 -29.88 14.68 22.79
CA PRO A 94 -29.41 13.34 22.53
C PRO A 94 -28.20 13.09 23.44
N PRO A 95 -27.98 11.84 23.91
CA PRO A 95 -26.78 11.51 24.65
C PRO A 95 -25.56 11.80 23.76
N LEU A 96 -24.97 12.98 23.95
CA LEU A 96 -23.75 13.38 23.27
C LEU A 96 -22.64 12.52 23.84
N ASN A 97 -22.08 11.64 23.01
CA ASN A 97 -20.91 10.89 23.41
C ASN A 97 -19.70 11.84 23.38
N THR A 98 -19.42 12.46 24.52
CA THR A 98 -18.26 13.34 24.71
C THR A 98 -16.98 12.57 25.03
N SER A 99 -17.06 11.25 25.19
CA SER A 99 -15.87 10.43 25.42
C SER A 99 -15.06 10.33 24.13
N LEU A 100 -13.74 10.58 24.23
CA LEU A 100 -12.86 10.32 23.10
C LEU A 100 -12.93 8.83 22.77
N PRO A 101 -13.11 8.44 21.50
CA PRO A 101 -13.03 7.05 21.11
C PRO A 101 -11.64 6.50 21.47
N SER A 102 -11.61 5.25 21.93
CA SER A 102 -10.39 4.49 22.19
C SER A 102 -10.35 3.29 21.26
N PRO A 103 -9.39 3.22 20.31
CA PRO A 103 -8.30 4.17 20.08
C PRO A 103 -8.76 5.51 19.50
N PRO A 104 -7.99 6.61 19.69
CA PRO A 104 -8.33 7.93 19.20
C PRO A 104 -8.43 7.96 17.67
N PHE A 105 -9.60 8.37 17.17
CA PHE A 105 -9.81 8.65 15.75
C PHE A 105 -9.36 10.07 15.41
N PRO A 106 -8.81 10.29 14.20
CA PRO A 106 -8.47 11.62 13.76
C PRO A 106 -9.75 12.46 13.63
N VAL A 107 -9.66 13.71 14.06
CA VAL A 107 -10.74 14.68 13.86
C VAL A 107 -10.95 14.88 12.36
N VAL A 108 -12.08 14.42 11.83
CA VAL A 108 -12.43 14.50 10.40
C VAL A 108 -12.68 15.95 9.98
N PHE A 109 -13.44 16.70 10.77
CA PHE A 109 -13.73 18.12 10.53
C PHE A 109 -13.75 18.89 11.85
N LYS A 110 -13.17 20.09 11.84
CA LYS A 110 -13.25 21.06 12.95
C LYS A 110 -13.68 22.40 12.38
N GLY A 111 -14.87 22.85 12.73
CA GLY A 111 -15.43 24.09 12.23
C GLY A 111 -16.92 24.20 12.51
N ASP A 112 -17.55 25.22 11.95
CA ASP A 112 -18.98 25.45 12.08
C ASP A 112 -19.78 24.29 11.44
N PRO A 113 -20.76 23.70 12.13
CA PRO A 113 -21.55 22.58 11.60
C PRO A 113 -22.43 22.95 10.41
N SER A 114 -22.68 24.23 10.13
CA SER A 114 -23.39 24.69 8.92
C SER A 114 -22.47 24.74 7.70
N HIS A 115 -21.15 24.67 7.89
CA HIS A 115 -20.21 24.87 6.80
C HIS A 115 -20.19 23.66 5.84
N PRO A 116 -20.37 23.85 4.52
CA PRO A 116 -20.46 22.74 3.56
C PRO A 116 -19.19 21.89 3.48
N GLN A 117 -18.03 22.47 3.82
CA GLN A 117 -16.74 21.78 3.89
C GLN A 117 -16.73 20.56 4.83
N LYS A 118 -17.67 20.44 5.78
CA LYS A 118 -17.81 19.23 6.60
C LYS A 118 -18.09 17.99 5.75
N PHE A 119 -18.92 18.11 4.71
CA PHE A 119 -19.28 16.98 3.85
C PHE A 119 -18.06 16.54 3.03
N HIS A 120 -17.34 17.51 2.45
CA HIS A 120 -16.06 17.25 1.78
C HIS A 120 -15.04 16.55 2.69
N ALA A 121 -14.93 16.98 3.94
CA ALA A 121 -14.03 16.36 4.92
C ALA A 121 -14.44 14.91 5.26
N ILE A 122 -15.74 14.63 5.37
CA ILE A 122 -16.27 13.28 5.59
C ILE A 122 -15.96 12.39 4.39
N HIS A 123 -16.29 12.81 3.17
CA HIS A 123 -15.97 12.04 1.95
C HIS A 123 -14.47 11.78 1.85
N ARG A 124 -13.63 12.80 2.08
CA ARG A 124 -12.17 12.66 2.10
C ARG A 124 -11.70 11.57 3.06
N PHE A 125 -12.25 11.54 4.27
CA PHE A 125 -11.87 10.54 5.26
C PHE A 125 -12.23 9.13 4.78
N MET A 126 -13.41 8.97 4.18
CA MET A 126 -13.84 7.67 3.62
C MET A 126 -12.93 7.22 2.47
N HIS A 127 -12.50 8.15 1.62
CA HIS A 127 -11.61 7.85 0.49
C HIS A 127 -10.25 7.30 0.87
N ILE A 128 -9.74 7.57 2.08
CA ILE A 128 -8.47 6.99 2.58
C ILE A 128 -8.56 5.46 2.62
N PHE A 129 -9.73 4.92 2.94
CA PHE A 129 -9.95 3.47 3.01
C PHE A 129 -10.06 2.82 1.64
N HIS A 130 -10.09 3.59 0.54
CA HIS A 130 -10.07 3.11 -0.84
C HIS A 130 -8.68 3.19 -1.49
N THR A 131 -7.68 3.79 -0.81
CA THR A 131 -6.30 3.87 -1.32
C THR A 131 -5.49 2.61 -1.00
N PHE A 132 -4.68 2.16 -1.96
CA PHE A 132 -3.62 1.20 -1.70
C PHE A 132 -2.45 1.93 -1.04
N TRP A 133 -1.94 1.36 0.06
CA TRP A 133 -0.83 1.96 0.78
C TRP A 133 0.48 1.78 0.01
N ASN A 134 1.19 2.89 -0.21
CA ASN A 134 2.56 2.83 -0.70
C ASN A 134 3.52 2.51 0.45
N GLN A 135 4.01 1.27 0.48
CA GLN A 135 4.89 0.77 1.54
C GLN A 135 6.32 1.31 1.51
N PHE A 136 6.71 2.00 0.42
CA PHE A 136 8.01 2.67 0.29
C PHE A 136 7.96 4.15 0.68
N ASN A 137 6.78 4.70 0.98
CA ASN A 137 6.62 6.06 1.49
C ASN A 137 6.59 6.04 3.03
N PHE A 138 7.75 6.32 3.63
CA PHE A 138 7.96 6.24 5.08
C PHE A 138 7.40 7.44 5.87
N THR A 139 6.77 8.41 5.21
CA THR A 139 6.18 9.59 5.87
C THR A 139 4.70 9.35 6.24
N THR A 140 4.53 8.44 7.18
CA THR A 140 3.62 8.54 8.34
C THR A 140 2.16 8.97 8.14
N VAL A 141 1.25 7.97 8.12
CA VAL A 141 -0.10 8.14 8.69
C VAL A 141 -0.04 8.15 10.23
N SER A 142 0.95 7.51 10.87
CA SER A 142 1.10 7.56 12.34
C SER A 142 1.49 8.93 12.91
N GLN A 143 1.96 9.89 12.11
CA GLN A 143 2.13 11.28 12.56
C GLN A 143 0.82 12.08 12.52
N LEU A 144 -0.23 11.62 11.83
CA LEU A 144 -1.54 12.29 11.90
C LEU A 144 -2.18 12.13 13.29
N SER A 145 -1.84 11.07 14.02
CA SER A 145 -2.28 10.85 15.40
C SER A 145 -1.38 11.53 16.44
N ALA A 146 -0.08 11.69 16.17
CA ALA A 146 0.88 12.18 17.16
C ALA A 146 0.98 13.71 17.24
N VAL A 147 0.72 14.44 16.15
CA VAL A 147 0.95 15.91 16.10
C VAL A 147 -0.13 16.73 16.82
N GLN A 148 -1.27 16.13 17.23
CA GLN A 148 -2.29 16.84 18.00
C GLN A 148 -2.11 16.79 19.53
N ALA A 149 -1.08 16.09 20.03
CA ALA A 149 -0.87 15.95 21.48
C ALA A 149 -0.01 17.04 22.12
N GLU A 150 0.70 17.89 21.36
CA GLU A 150 1.57 18.92 21.93
C GLU A 150 1.18 20.33 21.46
N SER A 151 0.24 20.94 22.18
CA SER A 151 0.18 22.40 22.33
C SER A 151 -0.63 22.77 23.58
N THR A 152 -0.05 22.49 24.75
CA THR A 152 -0.38 23.23 25.97
C THR A 152 0.90 23.86 26.52
N PRO A 153 1.00 25.20 26.61
CA PRO A 153 2.14 25.85 27.23
C PRO A 153 1.87 25.89 28.73
N VAL A 154 2.58 25.08 29.52
CA VAL A 154 2.66 25.30 30.96
C VAL A 154 4.04 25.87 31.27
N ALA A 155 4.07 27.19 31.47
CA ALA A 155 5.17 27.86 32.13
C ALA A 155 5.13 27.51 33.62
N SER A 156 6.28 27.13 34.20
CA SER A 156 6.76 27.67 35.48
C SER A 156 8.17 27.18 35.81
N SER A 157 8.85 28.05 36.52
CA SER A 157 10.28 28.18 36.77
C SER A 157 10.80 27.42 38.00
N SER A 158 12.13 27.16 37.95
CA SER A 158 13.15 27.27 39.01
C SER A 158 13.23 26.28 40.20
N SER A 159 14.40 25.60 40.22
CA SER A 159 15.35 25.35 41.32
C SER A 159 14.98 24.51 42.56
N ALA A 160 15.71 23.39 42.78
CA ALA A 160 16.43 23.08 44.04
C ALA A 160 17.23 21.73 43.99
N SER A 161 18.54 21.83 44.23
CA SER A 161 19.49 20.96 44.99
C SER A 161 19.38 19.42 45.11
N ILE A 162 20.53 18.79 44.78
CA ILE A 162 21.18 17.51 45.18
C ILE A 162 21.09 17.24 46.72
N PRO A 163 21.02 15.98 47.28
CA PRO A 163 22.20 15.09 47.31
C PRO A 163 22.09 13.55 47.35
N SER A 164 23.12 12.95 46.72
CA SER A 164 23.94 11.77 47.08
C SER A 164 23.32 10.48 47.66
N GLY A 165 23.63 9.35 47.02
CA GLY A 165 23.57 8.01 47.61
C GLY A 165 24.02 6.88 46.67
N LEU A 166 25.33 6.63 46.57
CA LEU A 166 25.97 5.41 46.03
C LEU A 166 25.73 4.20 46.98
N PRO A 167 25.92 2.90 46.61
CA PRO A 167 27.08 2.35 45.85
C PRO A 167 26.76 1.28 44.78
N VAL A 168 27.43 1.32 43.62
CA VAL A 168 28.68 0.59 43.29
C VAL A 168 28.68 -0.89 43.70
N ARG A 169 28.55 -1.79 42.72
CA ARG A 169 29.06 -3.17 42.83
C ARG A 169 29.62 -3.71 41.50
N ASN A 170 30.95 -3.56 41.40
CA ASN A 170 31.99 -4.42 40.84
C ASN A 170 31.76 -5.27 39.57
N LYS A 171 32.57 -4.91 38.57
CA LYS A 171 33.14 -5.77 37.53
C LYS A 171 34.15 -6.78 38.14
N ARG A 172 34.14 -8.01 37.63
CA ARG A 172 35.24 -9.00 37.61
C ARG A 172 35.09 -9.70 36.25
N GLY A 173 36.01 -9.69 35.29
CA GLY A 173 37.46 -9.58 35.39
C GLY A 173 38.07 -10.96 35.67
N LYS A 174 38.29 -11.78 34.63
CA LYS A 174 39.25 -12.88 34.68
C LYS A 174 40.13 -12.87 33.44
N ALA A 175 41.42 -12.93 33.73
CA ALA A 175 42.56 -12.62 32.91
C ALA A 175 43.06 -13.80 32.06
N ARG A 176 43.80 -13.42 31.02
CA ARG A 176 44.82 -14.23 30.33
C ARG A 176 45.92 -14.68 31.29
N VAL A 177 46.50 -15.85 31.01
CA VAL A 177 47.88 -16.21 31.36
C VAL A 177 48.57 -16.84 30.12
N PRO A 178 49.89 -16.66 29.91
CA PRO A 178 50.58 -16.90 28.62
C PRO A 178 51.59 -18.07 28.60
N GLY A 179 51.91 -18.54 27.38
CA GLY A 179 53.18 -19.19 26.98
C GLY A 179 53.26 -20.73 27.08
N PRO A 180 54.18 -21.41 26.35
CA PRO A 180 55.37 -20.89 25.67
C PRO A 180 55.58 -21.30 24.18
N LEU A 181 56.53 -20.62 23.56
CA LEU A 181 57.06 -20.76 22.19
C LEU A 181 57.84 -22.07 21.96
N ALA A 182 57.75 -22.62 20.75
CA ALA A 182 58.80 -23.43 20.14
C ALA A 182 58.88 -23.16 18.62
N ASN A 183 60.05 -22.68 18.18
CA ASN A 183 60.46 -22.49 16.79
C ASN A 183 60.68 -23.83 16.09
N GLY A 184 60.40 -23.93 14.79
CA GLY A 184 60.83 -25.08 14.01
C GLY A 184 60.29 -25.20 12.58
N GLN A 185 60.98 -24.54 11.66
CA GLN A 185 61.24 -24.96 10.28
C GLN A 185 60.12 -25.00 9.22
N ALA A 186 60.52 -24.45 8.07
CA ALA A 186 59.90 -24.54 6.78
C ALA A 186 59.65 -26.00 6.34
N SER A 187 58.49 -26.24 5.74
CA SER A 187 58.31 -27.32 4.78
C SER A 187 57.17 -26.96 3.83
N GLN A 188 57.57 -26.65 2.60
CA GLN A 188 56.72 -26.63 1.43
C GLN A 188 56.01 -27.99 1.30
N LYS A 189 54.68 -28.01 1.38
CA LYS A 189 53.87 -29.12 0.88
C LYS A 189 52.93 -28.62 -0.20
N LYS A 190 53.38 -28.78 -1.45
CA LYS A 190 52.51 -28.87 -2.62
C LYS A 190 51.58 -30.08 -2.46
N LYS A 191 50.27 -29.91 -2.67
CA LYS A 191 49.29 -30.93 -3.12
C LYS A 191 47.88 -30.28 -3.16
N PRO A 192 46.93 -30.79 -3.96
CA PRO A 192 46.83 -30.66 -5.41
C PRO A 192 45.54 -29.94 -5.84
N CYS A 193 45.44 -29.68 -7.13
CA CYS A 193 44.30 -29.05 -7.80
C CYS A 193 43.02 -29.92 -7.74
N LYS A 194 41.86 -29.24 -7.75
CA LYS A 194 40.49 -29.69 -8.06
C LYS A 194 39.72 -30.45 -6.97
N THR A 195 38.87 -29.70 -6.28
CA THR A 195 37.48 -30.11 -6.03
C THR A 195 36.61 -28.90 -6.32
N LEU A 196 35.82 -28.99 -7.39
CA LEU A 196 34.80 -28.01 -7.77
C LEU A 196 33.83 -27.87 -6.58
N LYS A 197 33.98 -26.78 -5.81
CA LYS A 197 32.89 -26.28 -4.99
C LYS A 197 31.84 -25.77 -5.97
N MET A 198 30.73 -26.48 -6.10
CA MET A 198 29.54 -25.93 -6.74
C MET A 198 29.16 -24.68 -5.99
N SER A 199 29.50 -23.52 -6.55
CA SER A 199 29.07 -22.23 -6.08
C SER A 199 27.55 -22.18 -6.19
N ASN A 200 26.86 -21.84 -5.10
CA ASN A 200 25.52 -21.24 -5.20
C ASN A 200 25.67 -20.03 -6.14
N GLN A 201 25.30 -20.20 -7.42
CA GLN A 201 25.37 -19.12 -8.40
C GLN A 201 24.34 -18.08 -7.96
N GLN A 202 24.81 -16.98 -7.40
CA GLN A 202 23.97 -15.83 -7.09
C GLN A 202 23.45 -15.29 -8.44
N ARG A 203 22.13 -15.33 -8.62
CA ARG A 203 21.45 -14.85 -9.83
C ARG A 203 21.84 -13.39 -10.10
N ASP A 204 22.14 -13.09 -11.35
CA ASP A 204 22.20 -11.70 -11.82
C ASP A 204 20.78 -11.13 -11.95
N LYS A 205 20.43 -10.16 -11.09
CA LYS A 205 19.11 -9.50 -11.08
C LYS A 205 18.86 -8.63 -12.31
N PHE A 206 19.91 -8.31 -13.08
CA PHE A 206 19.79 -7.55 -14.32
C PHE A 206 19.41 -8.44 -15.51
N MET A 207 19.36 -9.76 -15.33
CA MET A 207 18.97 -10.72 -16.36
C MET A 207 17.56 -11.27 -16.14
N ASN A 208 16.90 -11.64 -17.25
CA ASN A 208 15.59 -12.28 -17.25
C ASN A 208 15.60 -13.57 -16.43
N LEU A 209 14.43 -13.94 -15.90
CA LEU A 209 14.22 -15.24 -15.29
C LEU A 209 14.44 -16.34 -16.32
N ALA A 210 15.09 -17.43 -15.91
CA ALA A 210 15.36 -18.58 -16.73
C ALA A 210 15.28 -19.85 -15.87
N GLY A 211 14.82 -20.94 -16.46
CA GLY A 211 14.69 -22.25 -15.80
C GLY A 211 13.29 -22.83 -15.93
N THR A 212 13.08 -24.01 -15.34
CA THR A 212 11.86 -24.81 -15.48
C THR A 212 10.58 -24.04 -15.11
N TYR A 213 10.66 -23.27 -14.03
CA TYR A 213 9.54 -22.52 -13.44
C TYR A 213 9.48 -21.05 -13.89
N ALA A 214 10.42 -20.59 -14.74
CA ALA A 214 10.38 -19.23 -15.25
C ALA A 214 9.26 -19.07 -16.29
N PRO A 215 8.35 -18.09 -16.16
CA PRO A 215 7.39 -17.75 -17.20
C PRO A 215 8.10 -17.11 -18.41
N SER A 216 7.38 -16.95 -19.53
CA SER A 216 7.99 -16.46 -20.78
C SER A 216 8.09 -14.93 -20.77
N PRO A 217 9.23 -14.32 -21.11
CA PRO A 217 9.35 -12.86 -21.08
C PRO A 217 8.52 -12.22 -22.20
N ILE A 218 7.99 -11.02 -21.93
CA ILE A 218 7.37 -10.20 -22.98
C ILE A 218 8.49 -9.74 -23.92
N PRO A 219 8.41 -9.97 -25.25
CA PRO A 219 9.52 -9.76 -26.17
C PRO A 219 10.14 -8.35 -26.13
N ALA A 220 9.34 -7.29 -26.03
CA ALA A 220 9.84 -5.91 -25.99
C ALA A 220 10.46 -5.52 -24.63
N TRP A 221 10.16 -6.29 -23.59
CA TRP A 221 10.61 -6.06 -22.22
C TRP A 221 11.81 -6.93 -21.85
N ALA A 222 12.03 -8.00 -22.62
CA ALA A 222 13.18 -8.86 -22.51
C ALA A 222 14.46 -8.02 -22.53
N ASP A 223 15.35 -8.30 -21.57
CA ASP A 223 16.66 -7.65 -21.43
C ASP A 223 16.61 -6.15 -21.11
N ALA A 224 15.43 -5.58 -20.80
CA ALA A 224 15.35 -4.17 -20.41
C ALA A 224 16.20 -3.88 -19.17
N ASN A 225 16.15 -4.76 -18.15
CA ASN A 225 16.99 -4.63 -16.96
C ASN A 225 18.50 -4.71 -17.28
N ALA A 226 18.90 -5.44 -18.31
CA ALA A 226 20.31 -5.54 -18.71
C ALA A 226 20.84 -4.22 -19.32
N LYS A 227 19.93 -3.36 -19.80
CA LYS A 227 20.25 -2.04 -20.40
C LYS A 227 20.37 -0.92 -19.36
N ILE A 228 20.14 -1.19 -18.08
CA ILE A 228 20.25 -0.19 -17.02
C ILE A 228 21.69 0.34 -16.95
N ASP A 229 21.84 1.66 -17.13
CA ASP A 229 23.05 2.38 -16.84
C ASP A 229 23.17 2.61 -15.33
N LYS A 230 23.99 1.78 -14.69
CA LYS A 230 24.28 1.86 -13.25
C LYS A 230 25.03 3.13 -12.86
N MET A 231 25.67 3.78 -13.84
CA MET A 231 26.52 4.95 -13.65
C MET A 231 25.84 6.23 -14.13
N SER A 232 24.51 6.20 -14.34
CA SER A 232 23.75 7.39 -14.69
C SER A 232 23.98 8.49 -13.64
N LYS A 233 23.92 9.76 -14.07
CA LYS A 233 24.07 10.91 -13.16
C LYS A 233 23.13 10.82 -11.96
N ARG A 234 21.85 10.48 -12.19
CA ARG A 234 20.84 10.35 -11.13
C ARG A 234 21.16 9.18 -10.20
N SER A 235 21.66 8.07 -10.74
CA SER A 235 22.10 6.93 -9.92
C SER A 235 23.27 7.25 -9.01
N GLN A 236 24.24 8.03 -9.49
CA GLN A 236 25.36 8.51 -8.68
C GLN A 236 24.89 9.50 -7.60
N GLU A 237 23.99 10.43 -7.95
CA GLU A 237 23.40 11.39 -7.01
C GLU A 237 22.63 10.70 -5.88
N ARG A 238 21.83 9.68 -6.20
CA ARG A 238 21.16 8.85 -5.19
C ARG A 238 22.17 8.13 -4.31
N GLU A 239 23.17 7.45 -4.88
CA GLU A 239 24.17 6.72 -4.09
C GLU A 239 24.94 7.64 -3.14
N GLU A 240 25.29 8.86 -3.57
CA GLU A 240 25.91 9.84 -2.70
C GLU A 240 24.98 10.30 -1.57
N ARG A 241 23.69 10.51 -1.87
CA ARG A 241 22.65 10.82 -0.87
C ARG A 241 22.52 9.70 0.16
N ASP A 242 22.48 8.44 -0.28
CA ASP A 242 22.42 7.27 0.60
C ASP A 242 23.65 7.20 1.51
N ARG A 243 24.85 7.43 0.96
CA ARG A 243 26.11 7.45 1.71
C ARG A 243 26.15 8.57 2.77
N LEU A 244 25.68 9.77 2.42
CA LEU A 244 25.56 10.89 3.35
C LEU A 244 24.61 10.57 4.50
N THR A 245 23.45 9.99 4.17
CA THR A 245 22.42 9.64 5.14
C THR A 245 22.89 8.52 6.07
N GLN A 246 23.56 7.49 5.53
CA GLN A 246 24.16 6.42 6.33
C GLN A 246 25.22 6.96 7.31
N ARG A 247 26.08 7.89 6.85
CA ARG A 247 27.10 8.53 7.71
C ARG A 247 26.51 9.37 8.83
N GLN A 248 25.33 9.95 8.63
CA GLN A 248 24.61 10.67 9.68
C GLN A 248 24.01 9.68 10.68
N HIS A 249 23.37 8.62 10.20
CA HIS A 249 22.75 7.59 11.03
C HIS A 249 23.77 6.82 11.90
N ASP A 250 24.94 6.51 11.36
CA ASP A 250 26.04 5.85 12.10
C ASP A 250 26.58 6.74 13.24
N LYS A 251 26.47 8.07 13.13
CA LYS A 251 26.86 9.03 14.18
C LYS A 251 25.83 9.14 15.30
N GLU A 252 24.56 8.89 15.00
CA GLU A 252 23.44 9.00 15.95
C GLU A 252 23.14 7.67 16.69
N GLY A 253 23.91 6.61 16.41
CA GLY A 253 23.79 5.33 17.11
C GLY A 253 22.56 4.50 16.71
N GLY A 254 21.90 4.86 15.60
CA GLY A 254 20.80 4.07 15.04
C GLY A 254 21.32 2.86 14.27
N GLY A 255 20.90 1.65 14.64
CA GLY A 255 21.33 0.39 14.01
C GLY A 255 20.58 -0.02 12.74
N THR A 256 19.62 0.77 12.26
CA THR A 256 18.78 0.44 11.10
C THR A 256 19.25 1.16 9.84
N SER A 257 20.03 0.46 9.00
CA SER A 257 20.28 0.81 7.60
C SER A 257 18.99 1.21 6.89
N TYR A 258 19.02 2.28 6.07
CA TYR A 258 17.92 2.62 5.16
C TYR A 258 17.54 1.37 4.34
N GLU A 259 16.32 0.86 4.55
CA GLU A 259 15.94 -0.51 4.18
C GLU A 259 15.62 -0.64 2.69
N LYS A 260 16.59 -1.14 1.91
CA LYS A 260 16.35 -1.72 0.57
C LYS A 260 15.56 -3.04 0.68
N GLY A 261 14.28 -2.94 1.01
CA GLY A 261 13.39 -4.07 1.16
C GLY A 261 12.56 -4.36 -0.08
N TYR A 262 11.92 -5.52 -0.10
CA TYR A 262 10.95 -5.93 -1.11
C TYR A 262 9.58 -6.16 -0.45
N VAL A 263 8.52 -5.73 -1.12
CA VAL A 263 7.14 -5.88 -0.67
C VAL A 263 6.69 -7.34 -0.77
N PHE A 264 7.11 -8.03 -1.83
CA PHE A 264 6.98 -9.46 -2.06
C PHE A 264 8.36 -10.10 -2.27
N PRO A 265 8.52 -11.43 -2.18
CA PRO A 265 9.82 -12.05 -2.45
C PRO A 265 10.22 -11.87 -3.92
N ASP A 266 11.53 -11.69 -4.17
CA ASP A 266 12.10 -11.73 -5.53
C ASP A 266 11.78 -13.11 -6.16
N PRO A 267 11.15 -13.17 -7.35
CA PRO A 267 10.77 -14.44 -7.96
C PRO A 267 11.97 -15.39 -8.19
N GLY A 268 13.17 -14.84 -8.33
CA GLY A 268 14.42 -15.60 -8.45
C GLY A 268 14.77 -16.41 -7.20
N LEU A 269 14.22 -16.06 -6.02
CA LEU A 269 14.35 -16.89 -4.81
C LEU A 269 13.71 -18.27 -4.99
N LEU A 270 12.63 -18.34 -5.77
CA LEU A 270 11.94 -19.60 -6.07
C LEU A 270 12.59 -20.30 -7.26
N VAL A 271 13.03 -19.56 -8.28
CA VAL A 271 13.56 -20.16 -9.53
C VAL A 271 14.99 -20.70 -9.37
N TYR A 272 15.89 -19.99 -8.69
CA TYR A 272 17.33 -20.34 -8.67
C TYR A 272 17.80 -21.05 -7.39
N THR A 273 16.89 -21.39 -6.47
CA THR A 273 17.23 -22.18 -5.29
C THR A 273 17.39 -23.67 -5.65
N SER A 274 17.95 -24.48 -4.76
CA SER A 274 18.12 -25.91 -5.01
C SER A 274 16.77 -26.62 -5.12
N ALA A 275 16.66 -27.69 -5.92
CA ALA A 275 15.41 -28.43 -6.11
C ALA A 275 14.74 -28.86 -4.78
N ILE A 276 15.54 -29.21 -3.77
CA ILE A 276 15.07 -29.54 -2.42
C ILE A 276 14.39 -28.33 -1.73
N ARG A 277 14.95 -27.13 -1.90
CA ARG A 277 14.40 -25.90 -1.34
C ARG A 277 13.25 -25.33 -2.16
N GLN A 278 13.24 -25.54 -3.48
CA GLN A 278 12.20 -25.03 -4.38
C GLN A 278 10.81 -25.47 -3.92
N SER A 279 10.61 -26.77 -3.68
CA SER A 279 9.31 -27.29 -3.22
C SER A 279 8.86 -26.68 -1.90
N SER A 280 9.79 -26.44 -0.97
CA SER A 280 9.47 -25.79 0.31
C SER A 280 9.06 -24.34 0.10
N PHE A 281 9.76 -23.60 -0.76
CA PHE A 281 9.49 -22.19 -1.00
C PHE A 281 8.14 -21.99 -1.69
N PHE A 282 7.83 -22.78 -2.71
CA PHE A 282 6.53 -22.75 -3.40
C PHE A 282 5.38 -23.03 -2.42
N ARG A 283 5.48 -24.10 -1.62
CA ARG A 283 4.44 -24.47 -0.65
C ARG A 283 4.29 -23.44 0.46
N GLN A 284 5.39 -22.86 0.93
CA GLN A 284 5.36 -21.82 1.94
C GLN A 284 4.78 -20.51 1.40
N TRP A 285 5.06 -20.16 0.15
CA TRP A 285 4.39 -19.06 -0.53
C TRP A 285 2.88 -19.30 -0.57
N GLU A 286 2.42 -20.45 -1.07
CA GLU A 286 0.99 -20.77 -1.13
C GLU A 286 0.32 -20.71 0.24
N TYR A 287 0.97 -21.22 1.28
CA TYR A 287 0.47 -21.17 2.64
C TYR A 287 0.31 -19.74 3.18
N CYS A 288 1.28 -18.87 2.90
CA CYS A 288 1.26 -17.48 3.35
C CYS A 288 0.64 -16.51 2.34
N ARG A 289 0.22 -16.98 1.16
CA ARG A 289 -0.13 -16.14 0.01
C ARG A 289 -1.16 -15.09 0.36
N ASP A 290 -2.30 -15.51 0.91
CA ASP A 290 -3.41 -14.61 1.19
C ASP A 290 -3.05 -13.62 2.31
N ALA A 291 -2.32 -14.07 3.33
CA ALA A 291 -1.82 -13.19 4.39
C ALA A 291 -0.81 -12.16 3.88
N LEU A 292 0.06 -12.55 2.94
CA LEU A 292 1.05 -11.67 2.31
C LEU A 292 0.41 -10.68 1.34
N ILE A 293 -0.61 -11.07 0.60
CA ILE A 293 -1.39 -10.15 -0.24
C ILE A 293 -2.18 -9.19 0.64
N TYR A 294 -2.89 -9.70 1.66
CA TYR A 294 -3.67 -8.90 2.60
C TYR A 294 -2.80 -7.86 3.33
N ARG A 295 -1.57 -8.23 3.69
CA ARG A 295 -0.56 -7.33 4.26
C ARG A 295 -0.33 -6.07 3.42
N ILE A 296 -0.61 -6.10 2.12
CA ILE A 296 -0.34 -4.98 1.21
C ILE A 296 -1.62 -4.29 0.75
N THR A 297 -2.72 -5.04 0.63
CA THR A 297 -4.01 -4.47 0.27
C THR A 297 -4.75 -3.81 1.44
N SER A 298 -4.45 -4.20 2.67
CA SER A 298 -5.10 -3.61 3.85
C SER A 298 -4.56 -2.23 4.17
N SER A 299 -5.46 -1.24 4.20
CA SER A 299 -5.18 0.13 4.68
C SER A 299 -4.80 0.18 6.17
N SER A 300 -5.02 -0.92 6.91
CA SER A 300 -4.66 -1.07 8.32
C SER A 300 -3.31 -1.75 8.55
N SER A 301 -2.65 -2.21 7.49
CA SER A 301 -1.34 -2.84 7.57
C SER A 301 -0.25 -1.81 7.79
N ASN A 302 0.55 -1.99 8.84
CA ASN A 302 1.74 -1.20 9.10
C ASN A 302 3.02 -1.88 8.60
N ALA A 303 2.88 -2.92 7.77
CA ALA A 303 4.01 -3.75 7.39
C ALA A 303 4.93 -3.02 6.41
N LYS A 304 6.24 -3.12 6.66
CA LYS A 304 7.29 -2.48 5.85
C LYS A 304 7.91 -3.48 4.88
N PRO A 305 8.51 -3.04 3.76
CA PRO A 305 9.26 -3.91 2.86
C PRO A 305 10.30 -4.76 3.62
N LEU A 306 10.42 -6.05 3.28
CA LEU A 306 11.32 -6.97 3.99
C LEU A 306 12.64 -7.13 3.25
N GLN A 307 13.72 -7.30 4.01
CA GLN A 307 15.04 -7.58 3.45
C GLN A 307 15.08 -8.95 2.74
N PRO A 308 15.91 -9.12 1.69
CA PRO A 308 16.06 -10.39 0.97
C PRO A 308 16.35 -11.60 1.86
N GLN A 309 17.19 -11.41 2.89
CA GLN A 309 17.50 -12.49 3.84
C GLN A 309 16.25 -12.90 4.63
N LEU A 310 15.42 -11.94 5.04
CA LEU A 310 14.20 -12.21 5.78
C LEU A 310 13.18 -12.96 4.91
N TRP A 311 13.08 -12.62 3.62
CA TRP A 311 12.30 -13.40 2.65
C TRP A 311 12.79 -14.83 2.50
N CYS A 312 14.11 -15.01 2.39
CA CYS A 312 14.71 -16.35 2.33
C CYS A 312 14.39 -17.16 3.58
N GLU A 313 14.51 -16.56 4.76
CA GLU A 313 14.20 -17.22 6.04
C GLU A 313 12.72 -17.58 6.12
N LEU A 314 11.82 -16.65 5.76
CA LEU A 314 10.38 -16.87 5.76
C LEU A 314 9.97 -18.03 4.83
N LEU A 315 10.47 -18.05 3.60
CA LEU A 315 10.17 -19.10 2.62
C LEU A 315 10.84 -20.44 2.94
N ALA A 316 11.98 -20.42 3.63
CA ALA A 316 12.69 -21.62 4.07
C ALA A 316 12.14 -22.22 5.36
N MET A 317 11.14 -21.58 6.00
CA MET A 317 10.56 -22.11 7.22
C MET A 317 9.98 -23.50 6.97
N ALA A 318 10.47 -24.47 7.73
CA ALA A 318 9.97 -25.83 7.63
C ALA A 318 8.56 -25.88 8.23
N LEU A 319 7.57 -26.10 7.37
CA LEU A 319 6.25 -26.61 7.78
C LEU A 319 6.39 -27.94 8.58
N LYS A 320 7.51 -28.66 8.43
CA LYS A 320 7.83 -29.85 9.23
C LYS A 320 8.46 -29.45 10.57
N SER A 321 7.68 -29.12 11.59
CA SER A 321 8.20 -29.17 12.96
C SER A 321 7.16 -29.58 13.98
N LYS A 322 7.19 -30.87 14.36
CA LYS A 322 6.49 -31.37 15.54
C LYS A 322 7.21 -31.04 16.86
N ASN A 323 8.45 -30.51 16.84
CA ASN A 323 9.32 -30.46 18.03
C ASN A 323 10.21 -29.21 18.20
N ALA A 324 10.15 -28.20 17.32
CA ALA A 324 10.92 -26.96 17.52
C ALA A 324 10.07 -25.94 18.30
N LYS A 325 10.63 -25.43 19.40
CA LYS A 325 10.05 -24.36 20.21
C LYS A 325 9.54 -23.24 19.30
N SER A 326 8.22 -23.08 19.28
CA SER A 326 7.43 -22.35 18.28
C SER A 326 7.67 -20.82 18.26
N THR A 327 8.44 -20.29 19.20
CA THR A 327 8.63 -18.85 19.42
C THR A 327 9.34 -18.14 18.26
N ARG A 328 10.48 -18.65 17.77
CA ARG A 328 11.24 -17.97 16.70
C ARG A 328 10.48 -17.89 15.36
N VAL A 329 9.73 -18.95 15.03
CA VAL A 329 8.91 -19.01 13.81
C VAL A 329 7.75 -18.02 13.92
N HIS A 330 7.09 -17.99 15.08
CA HIS A 330 6.04 -17.04 15.39
C HIS A 330 6.56 -15.60 15.37
N ASP A 331 7.72 -15.32 15.95
CA ASP A 331 8.33 -13.99 15.96
C ASP A 331 8.68 -13.51 14.54
N LEU A 332 9.20 -14.40 13.68
CA LEU A 332 9.48 -14.08 12.28
C LEU A 332 8.21 -13.81 11.49
N MET A 333 7.18 -14.65 11.65
CA MET A 333 5.87 -14.43 11.03
C MET A 333 5.24 -13.14 11.54
N ALA A 334 5.23 -12.89 12.86
CA ALA A 334 4.71 -11.66 13.47
C ALA A 334 5.45 -10.42 12.96
N HIS A 335 6.77 -10.50 12.79
CA HIS A 335 7.55 -9.42 12.20
C HIS A 335 7.26 -9.21 10.71
N ALA A 336 7.11 -10.29 9.94
CA ALA A 336 6.91 -10.22 8.49
C ALA A 336 5.48 -9.84 8.09
N LEU A 337 4.47 -10.38 8.79
CA LEU A 337 3.05 -10.22 8.50
C LEU A 337 2.39 -9.13 9.35
N GLY A 338 2.96 -8.78 10.51
CA GLY A 338 2.43 -7.72 11.36
C GLY A 338 0.97 -7.99 11.77
N SER A 339 0.12 -6.97 11.61
CA SER A 339 -1.32 -7.06 11.89
C SER A 339 -2.09 -8.03 10.97
N ALA A 340 -1.49 -8.51 9.88
CA ALA A 340 -2.11 -9.46 8.95
C ALA A 340 -2.32 -10.85 9.54
N LEU A 341 -1.53 -11.24 10.55
CA LEU A 341 -1.71 -12.54 11.24
C LEU A 341 -3.02 -12.63 12.02
N GLU A 342 -3.54 -11.50 12.47
CA GLU A 342 -4.73 -11.38 13.33
C GLU A 342 -6.01 -11.11 12.52
N ALA A 343 -5.93 -11.14 11.18
CA ALA A 343 -7.06 -10.84 10.30
C ALA A 343 -8.01 -12.06 10.19
N PRO A 344 -9.34 -11.88 10.35
CA PRO A 344 -10.32 -12.96 10.21
C PRO A 344 -10.31 -13.50 8.77
N GLY A 345 -10.00 -14.79 8.61
CA GLY A 345 -9.86 -15.44 7.30
C GLY A 345 -8.41 -15.72 6.88
N SER A 346 -7.42 -15.24 7.63
CA SER A 346 -6.04 -15.71 7.47
C SER A 346 -5.97 -17.19 7.84
N ASN A 347 -5.67 -18.05 6.85
CA ASN A 347 -5.43 -19.49 7.02
C ASN A 347 -4.18 -19.79 7.88
N THR A 348 -3.57 -18.80 8.53
CA THR A 348 -2.47 -18.97 9.49
C THR A 348 -2.83 -19.86 10.68
N THR A 349 -4.13 -20.05 10.94
CA THR A 349 -4.63 -20.96 11.98
C THR A 349 -4.90 -22.38 11.49
N THR A 350 -4.87 -22.64 10.18
CA THR A 350 -5.08 -23.99 9.65
C THR A 350 -3.86 -24.84 10.03
N PRO A 351 -4.04 -25.96 10.75
CA PRO A 351 -2.92 -26.70 11.31
C PRO A 351 -2.00 -27.15 10.18
N ILE A 352 -0.73 -26.81 10.35
CA ILE A 352 0.49 -27.24 9.64
C ILE A 352 0.45 -28.71 9.16
N GLN A 353 -0.38 -29.56 9.77
CA GLN A 353 -0.55 -30.98 9.48
C GLN A 353 -1.00 -31.32 8.04
N ALA A 354 -1.84 -30.51 7.38
CA ALA A 354 -2.33 -30.85 6.04
C ALA A 354 -1.27 -30.68 4.94
N LEU A 355 -0.43 -29.64 5.01
CA LEU A 355 0.67 -29.44 4.05
C LEU A 355 1.85 -30.39 4.29
N VAL A 356 2.04 -30.89 5.52
CA VAL A 356 3.17 -31.78 5.87
C VAL A 356 3.15 -33.11 5.11
N LEU A 357 1.97 -33.57 4.69
CA LEU A 357 1.81 -34.85 3.98
C LEU A 357 2.33 -34.82 2.53
N ASP A 358 2.62 -33.65 1.97
CA ASP A 358 2.89 -33.50 0.53
C ASP A 358 4.26 -32.87 0.20
N ILE A 359 5.07 -32.50 1.20
CA ILE A 359 6.35 -31.77 1.01
C ILE A 359 7.38 -32.52 0.14
N ASP A 360 7.28 -33.84 0.08
CA ASP A 360 8.22 -34.68 -0.67
C ASP A 360 7.80 -34.86 -2.14
N GLN A 361 6.61 -34.40 -2.54
CA GLN A 361 6.21 -34.36 -3.95
C GLN A 361 6.79 -33.13 -4.65
N PRO A 362 7.36 -33.30 -5.86
CA PRO A 362 7.80 -32.18 -6.68
C PRO A 362 6.61 -31.29 -7.03
N VAL A 363 6.83 -29.97 -6.99
CA VAL A 363 5.80 -29.00 -7.39
C VAL A 363 5.54 -29.15 -8.88
N ASP A 364 4.26 -29.26 -9.23
CA ASP A 364 3.82 -29.27 -10.62
C ASP A 364 4.40 -28.06 -11.38
N VAL A 365 4.91 -28.32 -12.58
CA VAL A 365 5.66 -27.30 -13.35
C VAL A 365 4.76 -26.14 -13.74
N GLU A 366 3.51 -26.41 -14.10
CA GLU A 366 2.55 -25.40 -14.52
C GLU A 366 2.15 -24.54 -13.32
N ARG A 367 1.87 -25.17 -12.17
CA ARG A 367 1.59 -24.46 -10.91
C ARG A 367 2.78 -23.62 -10.45
N GLY A 368 3.99 -24.16 -10.54
CA GLY A 368 5.21 -23.42 -10.17
C GLY A 368 5.43 -22.21 -11.09
N ARG A 369 5.21 -22.35 -12.40
CA ARG A 369 5.24 -21.21 -13.34
C ARG A 369 4.20 -20.16 -13.01
N TYR A 370 2.98 -20.58 -12.68
CA TYR A 370 1.91 -19.67 -12.26
C TYR A 370 2.31 -18.86 -11.01
N ILE A 371 2.88 -19.52 -9.99
CA ILE A 371 3.34 -18.82 -8.78
C ILE A 371 4.45 -17.81 -9.08
N VAL A 372 5.41 -18.18 -9.94
CA VAL A 372 6.49 -17.24 -10.35
C VAL A 372 5.92 -16.08 -11.15
N TRP A 373 4.99 -16.33 -12.07
CA TRP A 373 4.27 -15.29 -12.81
C TRP A 373 3.49 -14.35 -11.88
N GLU A 374 2.75 -14.89 -10.92
CA GLU A 374 2.00 -14.11 -9.92
C GLU A 374 2.93 -13.21 -9.11
N LEU A 375 4.08 -13.73 -8.67
CA LEU A 375 5.09 -12.94 -7.98
C LEU A 375 5.66 -11.83 -8.86
N CYS A 376 5.88 -12.09 -10.16
CA CYS A 376 6.30 -11.06 -11.10
C CYS A 376 5.25 -9.94 -11.22
N GLU A 377 3.97 -10.31 -11.38
CA GLU A 377 2.85 -9.36 -11.45
C GLU A 377 2.69 -8.56 -10.17
N LEU A 378 2.67 -9.23 -9.01
CA LEU A 378 2.53 -8.59 -7.71
C LEU A 378 3.66 -7.59 -7.43
N ASN A 379 4.92 -7.97 -7.69
CA ASN A 379 6.03 -7.03 -7.55
C ASN A 379 5.92 -5.89 -8.54
N PHE A 380 5.70 -6.16 -9.84
CA PHE A 380 5.60 -5.13 -10.87
C PHE A 380 4.54 -4.07 -10.54
N ARG A 381 3.32 -4.50 -10.18
CA ARG A 381 2.19 -3.60 -9.85
C ARG A 381 2.52 -2.69 -8.67
N GLN A 382 3.12 -3.25 -7.61
CA GLN A 382 3.49 -2.49 -6.41
C GLN A 382 4.68 -1.57 -6.65
N GLU A 383 5.70 -2.03 -7.37
CA GLU A 383 6.88 -1.25 -7.73
C GLU A 383 6.50 -0.08 -8.63
N LEU A 384 5.58 -0.28 -9.57
CA LEU A 384 5.07 0.78 -10.43
C LEU A 384 4.30 1.84 -9.64
N LEU A 385 3.39 1.43 -8.76
CA LEU A 385 2.69 2.36 -7.85
C LEU A 385 3.68 3.15 -6.99
N SER A 386 4.71 2.47 -6.49
CA SER A 386 5.69 3.06 -5.60
C SER A 386 6.53 4.11 -6.31
N LEU A 387 6.93 3.83 -7.55
CA LEU A 387 7.66 4.75 -8.42
C LEU A 387 6.80 5.96 -8.79
N ASP A 388 5.58 5.72 -9.25
CA ASP A 388 4.66 6.79 -9.65
C ASP A 388 4.37 7.74 -8.48
N THR A 389 4.05 7.21 -7.30
CA THR A 389 3.83 8.05 -6.11
C THR A 389 5.08 8.87 -5.74
N HIS A 390 6.28 8.36 -6.05
CA HIS A 390 7.54 9.04 -5.74
C HIS A 390 7.85 10.17 -6.72
N LEU A 391 7.44 10.03 -7.99
CA LEU A 391 7.80 10.96 -9.07
C LEU A 391 6.66 11.88 -9.50
N THR A 392 5.44 11.59 -9.06
CA THR A 392 4.23 12.34 -9.39
C THR A 392 3.84 13.17 -8.17
N HIS A 393 3.97 14.49 -8.30
CA HIS A 393 3.70 15.43 -7.21
C HIS A 393 2.54 16.36 -7.57
N PRO A 394 1.62 16.64 -6.62
CA PRO A 394 0.66 17.71 -6.80
C PRO A 394 1.41 19.06 -6.84
N ASP A 395 0.91 20.03 -7.60
CA ASP A 395 1.48 21.38 -7.63
C ASP A 395 1.63 21.96 -6.22
N LEU A 396 2.66 22.76 -5.98
CA LEU A 396 2.96 23.34 -4.66
C LEU A 396 1.83 24.23 -4.10
N SER A 397 0.94 24.74 -4.96
CA SER A 397 -0.25 25.52 -4.58
C SER A 397 -1.48 24.67 -4.28
N THR A 398 -1.40 23.36 -4.48
CA THR A 398 -2.52 22.43 -4.39
C THR A 398 -2.97 22.31 -2.93
N LYS A 399 -4.28 22.44 -2.69
CA LYS A 399 -4.80 22.25 -1.34
C LYS A 399 -4.66 20.77 -0.98
N ARG A 400 -4.67 20.50 0.32
CA ARG A 400 -4.57 19.13 0.87
C ARG A 400 -5.64 18.17 0.33
N GLU A 401 -6.77 18.70 -0.11
CA GLU A 401 -7.89 17.97 -0.71
C GLU A 401 -7.53 17.45 -2.11
N ASP A 402 -7.09 18.35 -2.99
CA ASP A 402 -6.67 17.94 -4.33
C ASP A 402 -5.45 17.03 -4.28
N THR A 403 -4.63 17.04 -3.22
CA THR A 403 -3.55 16.05 -3.05
C THR A 403 -4.03 14.61 -2.85
N ILE A 404 -5.12 14.37 -2.09
CA ILE A 404 -5.64 13.00 -1.88
C ILE A 404 -6.36 12.53 -3.14
N ASN A 405 -7.20 13.39 -3.72
CA ASN A 405 -7.90 13.09 -4.97
C ASN A 405 -6.91 12.87 -6.11
N PHE A 406 -5.82 13.64 -6.14
CA PHE A 406 -4.71 13.44 -7.07
C PHE A 406 -4.08 12.07 -6.91
N ARG A 407 -3.73 11.67 -5.67
CA ARG A 407 -3.15 10.34 -5.42
C ARG A 407 -4.09 9.19 -5.77
N LEU A 408 -5.38 9.34 -5.51
CA LEU A 408 -6.40 8.39 -5.94
C LEU A 408 -6.48 8.31 -7.46
N GLY A 409 -6.51 9.46 -8.15
CA GLY A 409 -6.50 9.50 -9.60
C GLY A 409 -5.26 8.84 -10.20
N CYS A 410 -4.07 9.07 -9.63
CA CYS A 410 -2.84 8.37 -10.04
C CYS A 410 -2.97 6.85 -9.85
N GLN A 411 -3.47 6.42 -8.70
CA GLN A 411 -3.68 5.00 -8.42
C GLN A 411 -4.71 4.36 -9.36
N GLU A 412 -5.82 5.04 -9.66
CA GLU A 412 -6.82 4.60 -10.64
C GLU A 412 -6.22 4.49 -12.04
N GLN A 413 -5.38 5.43 -12.47
CA GLN A 413 -4.66 5.34 -13.74
C GLN A 413 -3.77 4.11 -13.82
N ILE A 414 -3.07 3.78 -12.73
CA ILE A 414 -2.27 2.55 -12.64
C ILE A 414 -3.18 1.31 -12.69
N MET A 415 -4.28 1.29 -11.94
CA MET A 415 -5.22 0.17 -11.94
C MET A 415 -5.79 -0.08 -13.35
N ASN A 416 -6.05 0.98 -14.12
CA ASN A 416 -6.52 0.90 -15.51
C ASN A 416 -5.50 0.29 -16.49
N LEU A 417 -4.22 0.14 -16.09
CA LEU A 417 -3.25 -0.65 -16.86
C LEU A 417 -3.56 -2.15 -16.82
N PHE A 418 -4.35 -2.60 -15.86
CA PHE A 418 -4.65 -4.01 -15.62
C PHE A 418 -6.12 -4.30 -15.91
N SER A 419 -6.37 -5.43 -16.56
CA SER A 419 -7.71 -5.93 -16.93
C SER A 419 -8.68 -5.97 -15.76
N GLU A 420 -8.18 -6.24 -14.56
CA GLU A 420 -8.99 -6.42 -13.37
C GLU A 420 -9.28 -5.10 -12.62
N GLY A 421 -8.64 -3.98 -13.01
CA GLY A 421 -8.72 -2.74 -12.24
C GLY A 421 -8.17 -2.87 -10.82
N SER A 422 -7.18 -3.73 -10.61
CA SER A 422 -6.67 -4.11 -9.28
C SER A 422 -5.14 -4.20 -9.26
N LEU A 423 -4.52 -3.93 -8.11
CA LEU A 423 -3.09 -4.18 -7.89
C LEU A 423 -2.76 -5.63 -7.53
N VAL A 424 -3.78 -6.46 -7.33
CA VAL A 424 -3.65 -7.90 -7.10
C VAL A 424 -4.19 -8.62 -8.34
N PRO A 425 -3.40 -9.47 -9.01
CA PRO A 425 -3.86 -10.23 -10.16
C PRO A 425 -4.93 -11.23 -9.75
N SER A 426 -5.94 -11.43 -10.61
CA SER A 426 -6.99 -12.43 -10.36
C SER A 426 -6.49 -13.84 -10.65
N THR A 427 -7.07 -14.84 -9.98
CA THR A 427 -6.70 -16.25 -10.16
C THR A 427 -7.16 -16.86 -11.49
N SER A 428 -8.10 -16.21 -12.19
CA SER A 428 -8.60 -16.60 -13.51
C SER A 428 -7.79 -15.93 -14.61
N THR A 429 -6.95 -16.67 -15.36
CA THR A 429 -6.33 -16.37 -16.69
C THR A 429 -6.09 -14.91 -17.12
N SER A 430 -5.99 -13.96 -16.20
CA SER A 430 -6.06 -12.54 -16.49
C SER A 430 -4.64 -12.04 -16.66
N THR A 431 -4.19 -12.11 -17.89
CA THR A 431 -2.90 -11.56 -18.30
C THR A 431 -3.00 -10.04 -18.24
N ASN A 432 -2.03 -9.42 -17.57
CA ASN A 432 -1.81 -7.98 -17.60
C ASN A 432 -1.93 -7.46 -19.04
N HIS A 433 -2.63 -6.35 -19.25
CA HIS A 433 -2.81 -5.82 -20.60
C HIS A 433 -1.48 -5.54 -21.32
N LEU A 434 -0.42 -5.22 -20.57
CA LEU A 434 0.94 -5.04 -21.10
C LEU A 434 1.59 -6.37 -21.51
N ALA A 435 1.13 -7.49 -20.94
CA ALA A 435 1.55 -8.85 -21.23
C ALA A 435 0.59 -9.58 -22.20
N LEU A 436 -0.38 -8.90 -22.80
CA LEU A 436 -1.29 -9.55 -23.76
C LEU A 436 -0.56 -9.94 -25.06
N GLY A 437 -0.92 -11.10 -25.60
CA GLY A 437 -0.29 -11.64 -26.81
C GLY A 437 -0.58 -10.81 -28.06
N THR A 438 -1.73 -10.11 -28.12
CA THR A 438 -2.16 -9.33 -29.29
C THR A 438 -1.81 -7.84 -29.16
N TRP A 439 -1.34 -7.24 -30.25
CA TRP A 439 -0.97 -5.82 -30.26
C TRP A 439 -2.12 -4.85 -29.93
N PRO A 440 -3.33 -5.00 -30.50
CA PRO A 440 -4.41 -4.03 -30.29
C PRO A 440 -4.80 -3.88 -28.81
N GLU A 441 -4.75 -4.96 -28.04
CA GLU A 441 -5.07 -4.94 -26.61
C GLU A 441 -3.91 -4.33 -25.80
N ARG A 442 -2.65 -4.64 -26.14
CA ARG A 442 -1.47 -4.00 -25.51
C ARG A 442 -1.40 -2.50 -25.77
N PHE A 443 -1.85 -2.07 -26.95
CA PHE A 443 -1.71 -0.69 -27.41
C PHE A 443 -2.35 0.33 -26.47
N GLU A 444 -3.56 0.07 -25.98
CA GLU A 444 -4.25 0.99 -25.05
C GLU A 444 -3.53 1.04 -23.69
N ALA A 445 -3.08 -0.11 -23.18
CA ALA A 445 -2.29 -0.15 -21.95
C ALA A 445 -0.94 0.58 -22.10
N LEU A 446 -0.27 0.46 -23.25
CA LEU A 446 0.97 1.18 -23.54
C LEU A 446 0.78 2.69 -23.63
N LYS A 447 -0.38 3.18 -24.10
CA LYS A 447 -0.72 4.61 -24.04
C LYS A 447 -0.83 5.08 -22.60
N LEU A 448 -1.63 4.39 -21.79
CA LEU A 448 -1.81 4.70 -20.38
C LEU A 448 -0.46 4.67 -19.65
N PHE A 449 0.36 3.67 -19.92
CA PHE A 449 1.69 3.51 -19.33
C PHE A 449 2.59 4.69 -19.68
N ARG A 450 2.58 5.12 -20.95
CA ARG A 450 3.31 6.31 -21.41
C ARG A 450 2.79 7.60 -20.80
N ASP A 451 1.47 7.77 -20.72
CA ASP A 451 0.85 9.00 -20.24
C ASP A 451 1.09 9.20 -18.73
N MET A 452 1.05 8.11 -17.96
CA MET A 452 1.50 8.11 -16.56
C MET A 452 2.98 8.54 -16.44
N MET A 453 3.89 7.96 -17.24
CA MET A 453 5.30 8.38 -17.22
C MET A 453 5.54 9.83 -17.66
N ARG A 454 4.64 10.43 -18.45
CA ARG A 454 4.74 11.85 -18.81
C ARG A 454 4.45 12.77 -17.63
N ALA A 455 3.71 12.29 -16.64
CA ALA A 455 3.41 13.04 -15.42
C ALA A 455 4.57 13.02 -14.42
N TRP A 456 5.57 12.16 -14.61
CA TRP A 456 6.74 12.09 -13.75
C TRP A 456 7.64 13.31 -13.91
N ASP A 457 8.32 13.70 -12.83
CA ASP A 457 9.38 14.71 -12.83
C ASP A 457 10.61 14.33 -13.72
N ILE A 458 10.59 13.13 -14.29
CA ILE A 458 11.60 12.63 -15.21
C ILE A 458 11.05 12.67 -16.63
N PRO A 459 11.61 13.49 -17.53
CA PRO A 459 11.10 13.58 -18.89
C PRO A 459 11.37 12.28 -19.65
N LEU A 460 10.37 11.82 -20.40
CA LEU A 460 10.52 10.71 -21.35
C LEU A 460 11.68 10.95 -22.33
N SER A 461 12.38 9.87 -22.67
CA SER A 461 13.38 9.88 -23.74
C SER A 461 12.73 10.21 -25.10
N LEU A 462 13.52 10.67 -26.06
CA LEU A 462 13.02 10.99 -27.41
C LEU A 462 12.37 9.77 -28.07
N GLU A 463 12.96 8.59 -27.89
CA GLU A 463 12.46 7.33 -28.44
C GLU A 463 11.14 6.90 -27.78
N ALA A 464 10.99 7.08 -26.47
CA ALA A 464 9.76 6.79 -25.73
C ALA A 464 8.60 7.74 -26.09
N LYS A 465 8.92 8.93 -26.62
CA LYS A 465 7.93 9.88 -27.16
C LYS A 465 7.47 9.55 -28.59
N GLY A 466 8.00 8.47 -29.18
CA GLY A 466 7.68 8.01 -30.52
C GLY A 466 6.19 7.70 -30.74
N GLN A 467 5.87 7.38 -32.00
CA GLN A 467 4.49 7.05 -32.39
C GLN A 467 4.14 5.62 -31.95
N LEU A 468 3.10 5.50 -31.12
CA LEU A 468 2.37 4.25 -30.90
C LEU A 468 1.19 4.24 -31.86
N GLY A 469 1.12 3.26 -32.75
CA GLY A 469 0.01 3.05 -33.67
C GLY A 469 -0.81 1.80 -33.32
N PRO A 470 -2.10 1.73 -33.69
CA PRO A 470 -2.99 0.62 -33.34
C PRO A 470 -2.66 -0.69 -34.08
N LEU A 471 -1.79 -0.66 -35.10
CA LEU A 471 -1.46 -1.81 -35.96
C LEU A 471 -0.10 -2.47 -35.64
N GLY A 472 0.63 -2.01 -34.64
CA GLY A 472 1.88 -2.66 -34.21
C GLY A 472 3.01 -2.54 -35.22
N SER A 473 3.19 -1.34 -35.76
CA SER A 473 4.31 -1.06 -36.66
C SER A 473 5.66 -1.27 -35.95
N GLU A 474 6.73 -1.45 -36.72
CA GLU A 474 8.10 -1.52 -36.20
C GLU A 474 8.44 -0.29 -35.33
N ALA A 475 7.96 0.89 -35.72
CA ALA A 475 8.11 2.11 -34.91
C ALA A 475 7.39 2.02 -33.55
N SER A 476 6.24 1.36 -33.50
CA SER A 476 5.49 1.17 -32.26
C SER A 476 6.20 0.18 -31.33
N LEU A 477 6.77 -0.91 -31.86
CA LEU A 477 7.59 -1.85 -31.09
C LEU A 477 8.87 -1.20 -30.55
N LYS A 478 9.52 -0.34 -31.34
CA LYS A 478 10.67 0.45 -30.86
C LYS A 478 10.27 1.41 -29.74
N THR A 479 9.10 2.05 -29.87
CA THR A 479 8.56 2.95 -28.83
C THR A 479 8.24 2.18 -27.56
N GLU A 480 7.62 0.99 -27.66
CA GLU A 480 7.37 0.09 -26.52
C GLU A 480 8.68 -0.26 -25.80
N ALA A 481 9.69 -0.74 -26.52
CA ALA A 481 10.99 -1.07 -25.93
C ALA A 481 11.64 0.15 -25.25
N ALA A 482 11.55 1.34 -25.86
CA ALA A 482 12.07 2.57 -25.28
C ALA A 482 11.32 3.01 -24.01
N LEU A 483 10.00 2.80 -23.94
CA LEU A 483 9.20 3.06 -22.74
C LEU A 483 9.64 2.15 -21.59
N VAL A 484 9.84 0.86 -21.86
CA VAL A 484 10.30 -0.09 -20.82
C VAL A 484 11.71 0.24 -20.36
N VAL A 485 12.63 0.57 -21.28
CA VAL A 485 13.99 1.02 -20.91
C VAL A 485 13.95 2.29 -20.05
N HIS A 486 13.07 3.23 -20.38
CA HIS A 486 12.87 4.43 -19.57
C HIS A 486 12.34 4.08 -18.17
N TYR A 487 11.33 3.20 -18.08
CA TYR A 487 10.80 2.72 -16.80
C TYR A 487 11.88 2.10 -15.91
N VAL A 488 12.62 1.11 -16.43
CA VAL A 488 13.59 0.37 -15.62
C VAL A 488 14.77 1.22 -15.19
N GLN A 489 15.22 2.15 -16.05
CA GLN A 489 16.26 3.12 -15.68
C GLN A 489 15.76 4.07 -14.60
N THR A 490 14.56 4.62 -14.76
CA THR A 490 13.95 5.53 -13.80
C THR A 490 13.72 4.85 -12.45
N PHE A 491 13.21 3.62 -12.44
CA PHE A 491 13.06 2.83 -11.22
C PHE A 491 14.43 2.59 -10.54
N PHE A 492 15.43 2.18 -11.33
CA PHE A 492 16.78 1.98 -10.79
C PHE A 492 17.34 3.27 -10.22
N ASP A 493 17.17 4.41 -10.91
CA ASP A 493 17.62 5.73 -10.46
C ASP A 493 16.99 6.16 -9.13
N VAL A 494 15.74 5.78 -8.87
CA VAL A 494 15.02 6.08 -7.61
C VAL A 494 15.40 5.08 -6.49
N PHE A 495 15.30 3.78 -6.75
CA PHE A 495 15.37 2.76 -5.69
C PHE A 495 16.72 2.03 -5.59
N GLY A 496 17.62 2.22 -6.57
CA GLY A 496 18.96 1.62 -6.57
C GLY A 496 19.00 0.11 -6.80
N GLN A 497 17.91 -0.48 -7.28
CA GLN A 497 17.79 -1.89 -7.66
C GLN A 497 16.94 -2.02 -8.94
N PRO A 498 17.18 -3.04 -9.78
CA PRO A 498 16.33 -3.26 -10.96
C PRO A 498 14.91 -3.67 -10.52
N PRO A 499 13.87 -3.23 -11.23
CA PRO A 499 12.50 -3.67 -10.94
C PRO A 499 12.27 -5.11 -11.39
N VAL A 500 11.24 -5.74 -10.84
CA VAL A 500 10.66 -6.98 -11.36
C VAL A 500 9.73 -6.64 -12.53
N LEU A 501 9.92 -7.33 -13.65
CA LEU A 501 9.14 -7.12 -14.88
C LEU A 501 8.00 -8.14 -14.98
N PRO A 502 6.89 -7.81 -15.67
CA PRO A 502 5.81 -8.73 -15.98
C PRO A 502 6.24 -9.75 -17.06
N TYR A 503 5.56 -10.90 -17.08
CA TYR A 503 5.82 -12.03 -17.97
C TYR A 503 4.50 -12.55 -18.58
N LEU A 504 4.62 -13.33 -19.67
CA LEU A 504 3.53 -14.03 -20.37
C LEU A 504 3.12 -15.34 -19.68
#